data_AF-A0A2K3DSY8-F1
#
_entry.id   AF-A0A2K3DSY8-F1
#
_cell.length_a   1.000
_cell.length_b   1.000
_cell.length_c   1.000
_cell.angle_alpha   90.00
_cell.angle_beta   90.00
_cell.angle_gamma   90.00
#
_symmetry.space_group_name_H-M   'P 1'
#
loop_
_entity.id
_entity.type
_entity.pdbx_description
1 polymer ?
#
loop_
_entity_poly.entity_id
_entity_poly.type
_entity_poly.pdbx_seq_one_letter_code
_entity_poly.pdbx_strand_id
1 'polypeptide(L)'
;MAFALSSKPVAGVVARSASTKTAVPAVVRAGVRSSSKRRNLVVSNVAAPAKESWHGTIHTPGPDSQRSGLPTLINKEQVEALEAELDQGASIAALRRFNDALRALPADRWESVLRPVFNELCFNLESFNPAFTHCLLMVQRTIGVSDYVRRDLALKNLIQPLAGEYGMHNGQPQLKTHRELFSDFFASLFGYDLAQLIADSPAPTAAQTLFQQMMRDISSAGGQSAQPLEQASYALGYNLAIEYLADYEKTWMLDSFRQLDSRIFSGLGKKIDWIFLEVHAEGEAEHAAIGHAAVLNMVPTEHIPTVRRAMADHDRDFAAFYNHVADMLEGKI
;
A
#
# COMPACT_ATOMS: atom_id res chain seq x y z
N MET A 1 31.03 56.68 -47.42
CA MET A 1 31.00 58.06 -46.86
C MET A 1 29.66 58.68 -47.24
N ALA A 2 28.99 59.30 -46.26
CA ALA A 2 27.81 60.17 -46.37
C ALA A 2 26.45 59.56 -46.82
N PHE A 3 25.38 60.19 -46.28
CA PHE A 3 23.95 60.14 -46.62
C PHE A 3 23.18 58.86 -46.19
N ALA A 4 21.90 58.87 -45.80
CA ALA A 4 20.87 59.89 -45.67
C ALA A 4 19.68 59.39 -44.81
N LEU A 5 18.99 60.37 -44.21
CA LEU A 5 17.55 60.57 -43.98
C LEU A 5 16.48 59.52 -44.41
N SER A 6 15.43 59.49 -43.57
CA SER A 6 13.98 59.49 -43.91
C SER A 6 13.23 58.16 -44.14
N SER A 7 12.26 57.87 -43.26
CA SER A 7 10.79 57.92 -43.49
C SER A 7 10.07 57.02 -42.47
N LYS A 8 9.28 57.54 -41.52
CA LYS A 8 7.84 57.96 -41.56
C LYS A 8 6.83 56.79 -41.51
N PRO A 9 5.59 57.02 -41.02
CA PRO A 9 5.04 56.36 -39.83
C PRO A 9 3.91 55.37 -40.17
N VAL A 10 3.28 54.76 -39.15
CA VAL A 10 1.83 54.87 -38.85
C VAL A 10 1.41 53.81 -37.83
N ALA A 11 0.79 54.33 -36.77
CA ALA A 11 -0.28 53.83 -35.90
C ALA A 11 -0.52 52.33 -35.70
N GLY A 12 -0.75 51.95 -34.44
CA GLY A 12 -1.55 50.77 -34.16
C GLY A 12 -1.56 50.24 -32.73
N VAL A 13 -2.28 50.95 -31.85
CA VAL A 13 -3.11 50.37 -30.78
C VAL A 13 -2.41 49.69 -29.59
N VAL A 14 -2.60 50.38 -28.45
CA VAL A 14 -2.63 49.94 -27.06
C VAL A 14 -2.99 48.45 -26.85
N ALA A 15 -2.12 47.70 -26.16
CA ALA A 15 -2.55 46.57 -25.35
C ALA A 15 -1.64 46.36 -24.15
N ARG A 16 -2.28 45.95 -23.05
CA ARG A 16 -1.84 46.02 -21.66
C ARG A 16 -0.76 45.00 -21.31
N SER A 17 0.01 45.38 -20.30
CA SER A 17 0.95 44.57 -19.52
C SER A 17 0.47 43.13 -19.25
N ALA A 18 1.21 42.15 -19.75
CA ALA A 18 1.15 40.77 -19.27
C ALA A 18 2.28 40.55 -18.26
N SER A 19 1.94 40.57 -16.97
CA SER A 19 2.79 40.00 -15.91
C SER A 19 2.56 38.50 -15.90
N THR A 20 3.59 37.74 -16.24
CA THR A 20 3.64 36.28 -16.16
C THR A 20 3.65 35.84 -14.69
N LYS A 21 2.49 35.44 -14.18
CA LYS A 21 2.38 34.55 -13.01
C LYS A 21 2.22 33.12 -13.51
N THR A 22 3.28 32.34 -13.40
CA THR A 22 3.24 30.89 -13.54
C THR A 22 2.44 30.31 -12.37
N ALA A 23 1.23 29.83 -12.67
CA ALA A 23 0.39 29.09 -11.74
C ALA A 23 0.77 27.60 -11.78
N VAL A 24 1.10 27.05 -10.62
CA VAL A 24 1.22 25.60 -10.38
C VAL A 24 -0.20 25.00 -10.42
N PRO A 25 -0.48 23.92 -11.17
CA PRO A 25 -1.79 23.32 -11.15
C PRO A 25 -1.96 22.47 -9.89
N ALA A 26 -2.92 22.87 -9.05
CA ALA A 26 -3.46 22.03 -8.00
C ALA A 26 -4.28 20.90 -8.63
N VAL A 27 -3.90 19.65 -8.38
CA VAL A 27 -4.68 18.47 -8.74
C VAL A 27 -5.89 18.39 -7.81
N VAL A 28 -7.06 18.78 -8.32
CA VAL A 28 -8.33 18.65 -7.62
C VAL A 28 -8.79 17.19 -7.69
N ARG A 29 -8.89 16.51 -6.55
CA ARG A 29 -9.57 15.20 -6.42
C ARG A 29 -11.02 15.34 -6.91
N ALA A 30 -11.33 14.70 -8.02
CA ALA A 30 -12.71 14.55 -8.47
C ALA A 30 -13.42 13.50 -7.61
N GLY A 31 -14.41 13.94 -6.83
CA GLY A 31 -15.30 13.06 -6.09
C GLY A 31 -16.11 12.19 -7.06
N VAL A 32 -15.88 10.88 -7.02
CA VAL A 32 -16.66 9.89 -7.76
C VAL A 32 -18.02 9.74 -7.07
N ARG A 33 -19.07 10.26 -7.72
CA ARG A 33 -20.47 10.03 -7.33
C ARG A 33 -20.85 8.58 -7.62
N SER A 34 -21.16 7.85 -6.56
CA SER A 34 -21.84 6.55 -6.57
C SER A 34 -23.11 6.59 -7.43
N SER A 35 -23.18 5.73 -8.44
CA SER A 35 -24.42 5.42 -9.17
C SER A 35 -24.87 4.00 -8.81
N SER A 36 -25.87 3.93 -7.94
CA SER A 36 -26.47 2.69 -7.47
C SER A 36 -27.59 2.25 -8.43
N LYS A 37 -27.30 1.34 -9.37
CA LYS A 37 -28.35 0.51 -10.00
C LYS A 37 -27.88 -0.92 -10.30
N ARG A 38 -28.48 -1.84 -9.55
CA ARG A 38 -28.81 -3.27 -9.82
C ARG A 38 -27.79 -4.07 -10.65
N ARG A 39 -27.07 -4.97 -9.98
CA ARG A 39 -26.55 -6.21 -10.59
C ARG A 39 -27.05 -7.41 -9.79
N ASN A 40 -27.53 -8.42 -10.53
CA ASN A 40 -28.07 -9.67 -10.01
C ASN A 40 -26.98 -10.46 -9.29
N LEU A 41 -27.27 -10.90 -8.06
CA LEU A 41 -26.45 -11.86 -7.32
C LEU A 41 -26.46 -13.22 -8.02
N VAL A 42 -25.27 -13.73 -8.34
CA VAL A 42 -25.05 -15.16 -8.50
C VAL A 42 -24.55 -15.67 -7.14
N VAL A 43 -25.40 -16.42 -6.44
CA VAL A 43 -25.08 -17.09 -5.18
C VAL A 43 -24.23 -18.32 -5.51
N SER A 44 -22.94 -18.27 -5.21
CA SER A 44 -22.11 -19.46 -5.03
C SER A 44 -22.11 -19.84 -3.54
N ASN A 45 -22.45 -21.09 -3.25
CA ASN A 45 -22.61 -21.69 -1.92
C ASN A 45 -21.30 -21.87 -1.14
N VAL A 46 -20.59 -20.79 -0.87
CA VAL A 46 -19.66 -20.67 0.26
C VAL A 46 -19.88 -19.25 0.76
N ALA A 47 -20.17 -19.06 2.05
CA ALA A 47 -20.49 -17.76 2.61
C ALA A 47 -19.27 -16.81 2.49
N ALA A 48 -19.14 -16.16 1.33
CA ALA A 48 -18.39 -14.94 1.20
C ALA A 48 -19.12 -13.89 2.04
N PRO A 49 -18.45 -13.15 2.95
CA PRO A 49 -19.10 -12.11 3.70
C PRO A 49 -19.71 -11.10 2.71
N ALA A 50 -21.00 -10.82 2.88
CA ALA A 50 -21.65 -9.75 2.16
C ALA A 50 -21.06 -8.41 2.63
N LYS A 51 -19.96 -7.98 2.02
CA LYS A 51 -19.07 -6.90 2.50
C LYS A 51 -18.57 -7.16 3.92
N GLU A 52 -17.28 -7.34 4.08
CA GLU A 52 -16.68 -7.21 5.41
C GLU A 52 -16.88 -5.76 5.88
N SER A 53 -17.91 -5.52 6.70
CA SER A 53 -17.96 -4.32 7.51
C SER A 53 -17.02 -4.57 8.67
N TRP A 54 -15.76 -4.21 8.49
CA TRP A 54 -14.81 -4.10 9.58
C TRP A 54 -15.40 -3.08 10.57
N HIS A 55 -15.66 -3.54 11.79
CA HIS A 55 -16.04 -2.67 12.90
C HIS A 55 -14.82 -2.49 13.79
N GLY A 56 -13.72 -2.05 13.19
CA GLY A 56 -12.51 -1.73 13.91
C GLY A 56 -12.76 -0.60 14.89
N THR A 57 -12.42 -0.84 16.15
CA THR A 57 -12.38 0.27 17.12
C THR A 57 -11.03 0.96 16.95
N ILE A 58 -11.00 2.04 16.18
CA ILE A 58 -9.81 2.88 16.07
C ILE A 58 -9.56 3.53 17.44
N HIS A 59 -8.43 3.22 18.04
CA HIS A 59 -8.06 3.76 19.34
C HIS A 59 -7.25 5.04 19.15
N THR A 60 -7.86 6.21 19.31
CA THR A 60 -7.16 7.51 19.25
C THR A 60 -6.60 7.93 20.60
N PRO A 61 -5.60 8.84 20.64
CA PRO A 61 -5.10 9.42 21.88
C PRO A 61 -6.25 10.01 22.73
N GLY A 62 -6.40 9.55 23.98
CA GLY A 62 -7.40 10.03 24.93
C GLY A 62 -6.85 11.06 25.93
N PRO A 63 -7.67 11.59 26.87
CA PRO A 63 -7.20 12.55 27.88
C PRO A 63 -6.01 12.04 28.70
N ASP A 64 -6.00 10.74 29.00
CA ASP A 64 -4.93 10.07 29.74
C ASP A 64 -3.60 9.96 28.98
N SER A 65 -3.63 10.07 27.65
CA SER A 65 -2.39 10.12 26.86
C SER A 65 -1.81 11.53 26.75
N GLN A 66 -2.45 12.56 27.32
CA GLN A 66 -1.99 13.96 27.30
C GLN A 66 -1.50 14.47 28.67
N ARG A 67 -1.02 13.58 29.54
CA ARG A 67 -0.53 13.94 30.89
C ARG A 67 0.75 14.79 30.83
N SER A 68 0.88 15.71 31.78
CA SER A 68 2.04 16.59 31.91
C SER A 68 3.35 15.82 32.11
N GLY A 69 4.40 16.19 31.37
CA GLY A 69 5.74 15.59 31.47
C GLY A 69 6.02 14.48 30.46
N LEU A 70 5.05 14.08 29.64
CA LEU A 70 5.27 13.18 28.51
C LEU A 70 5.73 13.96 27.27
N PRO A 71 6.51 13.32 26.37
CA PRO A 71 6.86 13.92 25.08
C PRO A 71 5.60 14.28 24.27
N THR A 72 5.68 15.38 23.53
CA THR A 72 4.68 15.74 22.52
C THR A 72 4.70 14.68 21.42
N LEU A 73 3.52 14.16 21.07
CA LEU A 73 3.36 13.19 19.99
C LEU A 73 3.20 13.88 18.65
N ILE A 74 3.53 13.16 17.58
CA ILE A 74 3.14 13.53 16.22
C ILE A 74 1.61 13.71 16.12
N ASN A 75 1.16 14.70 15.37
CA ASN A 75 -0.26 14.95 15.13
C ASN A 75 -0.72 14.40 13.77
N LYS A 76 -2.03 14.47 13.52
CA LYS A 76 -2.64 13.95 12.30
C LYS A 76 -2.10 14.63 11.05
N GLU A 77 -1.97 15.95 11.07
CA GLU A 77 -1.49 16.72 9.93
C GLU A 77 -0.06 16.36 9.55
N GLN A 78 0.77 16.03 10.54
CA GLN A 78 2.15 15.58 10.32
C GLN A 78 2.21 14.16 9.75
N VAL A 79 1.33 13.25 10.17
CA VAL A 79 1.22 11.91 9.59
C VAL A 79 0.78 12.00 8.14
N GLU A 80 -0.31 12.74 7.86
CA GLU A 80 -0.81 12.94 6.49
C GLU A 80 0.24 13.60 5.58
N ALA A 81 1.04 14.52 6.12
CA ALA A 81 2.14 15.13 5.36
C ALA A 81 3.24 14.12 5.00
N LEU A 82 3.58 13.20 5.90
CA LEU A 82 4.56 12.14 5.64
C LEU A 82 4.06 11.17 4.56
N GLU A 83 2.77 10.82 4.60
CA GLU A 83 2.17 9.94 3.59
C GLU A 83 2.11 10.60 2.22
N ALA A 84 1.79 11.89 2.15
CA ALA A 84 1.82 12.64 0.90
C ALA A 84 3.21 12.66 0.24
N GLU A 85 4.31 12.41 0.99
CA GLU A 85 5.64 12.20 0.40
C GLU A 85 5.69 10.92 -0.45
N LEU A 86 4.91 9.88 -0.11
CA LEU A 86 4.84 8.61 -0.86
C LEU A 86 4.05 8.70 -2.17
N ASP A 87 3.12 9.65 -2.29
CA ASP A 87 2.35 9.87 -3.54
C ASP A 87 3.25 10.14 -4.76
N GLN A 88 4.48 10.63 -4.52
CA GLN A 88 5.51 10.88 -5.52
C GLN A 88 6.71 9.95 -5.38
N GLY A 89 6.58 8.89 -4.56
CA GLY A 89 7.59 7.89 -4.29
C GLY A 89 7.90 6.99 -5.49
N ALA A 90 9.01 6.28 -5.41
CA ALA A 90 9.44 5.36 -6.46
C ALA A 90 8.47 4.17 -6.59
N SER A 91 7.84 3.75 -5.49
CA SER A 91 6.88 2.64 -5.48
C SER A 91 5.65 2.93 -6.32
N ILE A 92 5.12 4.15 -6.27
CA ILE A 92 3.97 4.56 -7.08
C ILE A 92 4.26 4.42 -8.57
N ALA A 93 5.45 4.84 -9.01
CA ALA A 93 5.87 4.68 -10.40
C ALA A 93 6.03 3.20 -10.77
N ALA A 94 6.63 2.39 -9.90
CA ALA A 94 6.82 0.96 -10.10
C ALA A 94 5.47 0.21 -10.15
N LEU A 95 4.53 0.53 -9.26
CA LEU A 95 3.18 -0.03 -9.23
C LEU A 95 2.39 0.31 -10.50
N ARG A 96 2.48 1.55 -10.99
CA ARG A 96 1.86 1.94 -12.27
C ARG A 96 2.41 1.10 -13.41
N ARG A 97 3.73 0.99 -13.50
CA ARG A 97 4.41 0.20 -14.53
C ARG A 97 4.00 -1.28 -14.47
N PHE A 98 4.02 -1.88 -13.29
CA PHE A 98 3.56 -3.26 -13.08
C PHE A 98 2.12 -3.46 -13.57
N ASN A 99 1.21 -2.56 -13.20
CA ASN A 99 -0.18 -2.64 -13.60
C ASN A 99 -0.38 -2.40 -15.11
N ASP A 100 0.40 -1.50 -15.73
CA ASP A 100 0.42 -1.32 -17.19
C ASP A 100 0.90 -2.60 -17.90
N ALA A 101 1.99 -3.20 -17.42
CA ALA A 101 2.51 -4.46 -17.93
C ALA A 101 1.49 -5.61 -17.76
N LEU A 102 0.82 -5.67 -16.62
CA LEU A 102 -0.23 -6.64 -16.33
C LEU A 102 -1.39 -6.51 -17.32
N ARG A 103 -1.89 -5.29 -17.55
CA ARG A 103 -2.93 -5.00 -18.57
C ARG A 103 -2.47 -5.31 -20.00
N ALA A 104 -1.18 -5.20 -20.27
CA ALA A 104 -0.60 -5.49 -21.58
C ALA A 104 -0.37 -6.99 -21.82
N LEU A 105 -0.73 -7.88 -20.88
CA LEU A 105 -0.47 -9.31 -21.02
C LEU A 105 -1.00 -9.91 -22.35
N PRO A 106 -0.16 -10.62 -23.09
CA PRO A 106 -0.55 -11.25 -24.36
C PRO A 106 -1.48 -12.45 -24.12
N ALA A 107 -2.61 -12.48 -24.83
CA ALA A 107 -3.68 -13.47 -24.61
C ALA A 107 -3.29 -14.91 -24.94
N ASP A 108 -2.32 -15.10 -25.84
CA ASP A 108 -1.84 -16.42 -26.30
C ASP A 108 -0.81 -17.07 -25.37
N ARG A 109 -0.21 -16.29 -24.46
CA ARG A 109 0.85 -16.77 -23.55
C ARG A 109 0.73 -16.26 -22.11
N TRP A 110 -0.43 -15.70 -21.74
CA TRP A 110 -0.70 -15.10 -20.43
C TRP A 110 -0.28 -16.00 -19.28
N GLU A 111 -0.58 -17.30 -19.35
CA GLU A 111 -0.33 -18.24 -18.27
C GLU A 111 1.16 -18.38 -18.01
N SER A 112 1.95 -18.60 -19.07
CA SER A 112 3.40 -18.75 -18.97
C SER A 112 4.11 -17.50 -18.46
N VAL A 113 3.57 -16.31 -18.74
CA VAL A 113 4.14 -15.03 -18.29
C VAL A 113 3.72 -14.72 -16.85
N LEU A 114 2.46 -15.01 -16.50
CA LEU A 114 1.89 -14.64 -15.21
C LEU A 114 2.23 -15.66 -14.10
N ARG A 115 2.45 -16.93 -14.46
CA ARG A 115 2.82 -17.99 -13.50
C ARG A 115 4.04 -17.64 -12.63
N PRO A 116 5.21 -17.24 -13.18
CA PRO A 116 6.36 -16.90 -12.34
C PRO A 116 6.13 -15.62 -11.52
N VAL A 117 5.30 -14.69 -12.00
CA VAL A 117 4.93 -13.48 -11.25
C VAL A 117 4.08 -13.84 -10.02
N PHE A 118 3.15 -14.79 -10.14
CA PHE A 118 2.39 -15.27 -8.98
C PHE A 118 3.26 -15.97 -7.93
N ASN A 119 4.36 -16.60 -8.33
CA ASN A 119 5.32 -17.18 -7.39
C ASN A 119 5.96 -16.09 -6.50
N GLU A 120 6.35 -14.96 -7.11
CA GLU A 120 6.86 -13.79 -6.38
C GLU A 120 5.78 -13.14 -5.50
N LEU A 121 4.58 -12.91 -6.05
CA LEU A 121 3.46 -12.29 -5.31
C LEU A 121 3.00 -13.15 -4.12
N CYS A 122 2.96 -14.48 -4.26
CA CYS A 122 2.59 -15.39 -3.19
C CYS A 122 3.52 -15.25 -1.98
N PHE A 123 4.84 -15.24 -2.22
CA PHE A 123 5.81 -15.09 -1.14
C PHE A 123 5.76 -13.68 -0.55
N ASN A 124 5.61 -12.64 -1.38
CA ASN A 124 5.47 -11.27 -0.92
C ASN A 124 4.27 -11.14 0.04
N LEU A 125 3.11 -11.69 -0.32
CA LEU A 125 1.92 -11.70 0.54
C LEU A 125 2.19 -12.39 1.88
N GLU A 126 2.85 -13.56 1.86
CA GLU A 126 3.19 -14.27 3.10
C GLU A 126 4.16 -13.47 3.98
N SER A 127 5.05 -12.68 3.38
CA SER A 127 6.12 -11.97 4.06
C SER A 127 5.65 -10.81 4.94
N PHE A 128 4.44 -10.29 4.71
CA PHE A 128 3.88 -9.19 5.51
C PHE A 128 3.50 -9.61 6.93
N ASN A 129 2.96 -10.82 7.16
CA ASN A 129 2.58 -11.23 8.52
C ASN A 129 3.77 -11.26 9.50
N PRO A 130 4.95 -11.82 9.13
CA PRO A 130 6.15 -11.68 9.96
C PRO A 130 6.62 -10.24 10.14
N ALA A 131 6.49 -9.38 9.12
CA ALA A 131 6.85 -7.96 9.21
C ALA A 131 5.96 -7.21 10.20
N PHE A 132 4.63 -7.37 10.12
CA PHE A 132 3.67 -6.82 11.08
C PHE A 132 3.92 -7.35 12.50
N THR A 133 4.23 -8.64 12.63
CA THR A 133 4.63 -9.23 13.92
C THR A 133 5.90 -8.58 14.48
N HIS A 134 6.86 -8.23 13.64
CA HIS A 134 8.07 -7.51 14.08
C HIS A 134 7.77 -6.07 14.49
N CYS A 135 6.87 -5.37 13.79
CA CYS A 135 6.39 -4.05 14.20
C CYS A 135 5.79 -4.09 15.61
N LEU A 136 4.92 -5.07 15.88
CA LEU A 136 4.37 -5.33 17.21
C LEU A 136 5.48 -5.55 18.25
N LEU A 137 6.46 -6.40 17.93
CA LEU A 137 7.57 -6.67 18.85
C LEU A 137 8.39 -5.41 19.15
N MET A 138 8.67 -4.56 18.15
CA MET A 138 9.43 -3.33 18.37
C MET A 138 8.68 -2.38 19.30
N VAL A 139 7.36 -2.25 19.14
CA VAL A 139 6.50 -1.48 20.07
C VAL A 139 6.52 -2.10 21.47
N GLN A 140 6.37 -3.42 21.59
CA GLN A 140 6.41 -4.11 22.89
C GLN A 140 7.75 -3.94 23.62
N ARG A 141 8.87 -3.91 22.89
CA ARG A 141 10.22 -3.74 23.47
C ARG A 141 10.47 -2.37 24.11
N THR A 142 9.52 -1.44 24.01
CA THR A 142 9.62 -0.13 24.65
C THR A 142 9.23 -0.11 26.14
N ILE A 143 9.08 -1.28 26.78
CA ILE A 143 8.86 -1.40 28.22
C ILE A 143 9.92 -0.59 28.99
N GLY A 144 9.45 0.24 29.94
CA GLY A 144 10.30 1.07 30.78
C GLY A 144 10.79 2.37 30.11
N VAL A 145 10.57 2.55 28.81
CA VAL A 145 11.00 3.77 28.07
C VAL A 145 9.87 4.48 27.32
N SER A 146 8.68 3.86 27.23
CA SER A 146 7.45 4.47 26.71
C SER A 146 6.35 4.50 27.77
N ASP A 147 5.42 5.45 27.62
CA ASP A 147 4.22 5.51 28.46
C ASP A 147 3.35 4.25 28.29
N TYR A 148 2.85 3.75 29.42
CA TYR A 148 2.11 2.49 29.47
C TYR A 148 0.83 2.52 28.63
N VAL A 149 0.03 3.58 28.76
CA VAL A 149 -1.27 3.68 28.07
C VAL A 149 -1.07 3.92 26.59
N ARG A 150 -0.16 4.83 26.22
CA ARG A 150 0.20 5.13 24.83
C ARG A 150 0.67 3.89 24.07
N ARG A 151 1.56 3.09 24.67
CA ARG A 151 2.04 1.84 24.08
C ARG A 151 0.90 0.84 23.88
N ASP A 152 0.05 0.65 24.87
CA ASP A 152 -1.05 -0.32 24.79
C ASP A 152 -2.09 0.06 23.72
N LEU A 153 -2.40 1.35 23.57
CA LEU A 153 -3.28 1.83 22.49
C LEU A 153 -2.66 1.61 21.10
N ALA A 154 -1.35 1.88 20.96
CA ALA A 154 -0.65 1.57 19.71
C ALA A 154 -0.65 0.08 19.39
N LEU A 155 -0.44 -0.79 20.39
CA LEU A 155 -0.51 -2.24 20.21
C LEU A 155 -1.90 -2.73 19.81
N LYS A 156 -2.97 -2.19 20.41
CA LYS A 156 -4.35 -2.55 20.00
C LYS A 156 -4.60 -2.26 18.53
N ASN A 157 -4.17 -1.09 18.07
CA ASN A 157 -4.29 -0.73 16.66
C ASN A 157 -3.46 -1.67 15.78
N LEU A 158 -2.21 -2.02 16.14
CA LEU A 158 -1.40 -2.93 15.32
C LEU A 158 -1.88 -4.40 15.32
N ILE A 159 -2.47 -4.89 16.42
CA ILE A 159 -2.91 -6.28 16.52
C ILE A 159 -4.10 -6.55 15.60
N GLN A 160 -4.99 -5.57 15.43
CA GLN A 160 -6.24 -5.80 14.72
C GLN A 160 -6.03 -6.12 13.22
N PRO A 161 -5.24 -5.38 12.42
CA PRO A 161 -4.95 -5.73 11.03
C PRO A 161 -4.28 -7.11 10.93
N LEU A 162 -3.29 -7.39 11.79
CA LEU A 162 -2.65 -8.71 11.83
C LEU A 162 -3.65 -9.84 12.13
N ALA A 163 -4.61 -9.62 13.04
CA ALA A 163 -5.65 -10.61 13.32
C ALA A 163 -6.54 -10.85 12.09
N GLY A 164 -6.85 -9.79 11.33
CA GLY A 164 -7.60 -9.87 10.09
C GLY A 164 -6.90 -10.65 8.99
N GLU A 165 -5.57 -10.60 8.88
CA GLU A 165 -4.80 -11.48 7.99
C GLU A 165 -5.09 -12.98 8.22
N TYR A 166 -5.48 -13.32 9.45
CA TYR A 166 -5.88 -14.68 9.87
C TYR A 166 -7.41 -14.88 9.93
N GLY A 167 -8.20 -13.99 9.30
CA GLY A 167 -9.66 -14.08 9.26
C GLY A 167 -10.33 -13.88 10.62
N MET A 168 -9.67 -13.18 11.56
CA MET A 168 -10.18 -12.94 12.90
C MET A 168 -10.66 -11.50 13.08
N HIS A 169 -11.98 -11.32 13.22
CA HIS A 169 -12.59 -10.04 13.57
C HIS A 169 -13.41 -10.13 14.85
N ASN A 170 -13.40 -9.07 15.64
CA ASN A 170 -14.10 -9.05 16.92
C ASN A 170 -15.62 -9.25 16.74
N GLY A 171 -16.19 -10.22 17.44
CA GLY A 171 -17.63 -10.51 17.40
C GLY A 171 -18.13 -11.13 16.08
N GLN A 172 -17.24 -11.56 15.19
CA GLN A 172 -17.57 -12.25 13.94
C GLN A 172 -17.08 -13.70 13.95
N PRO A 173 -17.68 -14.61 13.16
CA PRO A 173 -17.12 -15.94 12.91
C PRO A 173 -15.71 -15.83 12.32
N GLN A 174 -14.87 -16.86 12.55
CA GLN A 174 -13.60 -16.97 11.86
C GLN A 174 -13.84 -17.13 10.36
N LEU A 175 -13.31 -16.19 9.58
CA LEU A 175 -13.36 -16.19 8.13
C LEU A 175 -12.12 -16.88 7.55
N LYS A 176 -12.08 -16.99 6.23
CA LYS A 176 -10.87 -17.42 5.53
C LYS A 176 -9.75 -16.42 5.80
N THR A 177 -8.53 -16.91 5.95
CA THR A 177 -7.32 -16.09 5.96
C THR A 177 -7.10 -15.42 4.60
N HIS A 178 -6.37 -14.31 4.57
CA HIS A 178 -5.99 -13.67 3.30
C HIS A 178 -5.20 -14.61 2.38
N ARG A 179 -4.45 -15.56 2.94
CA ARG A 179 -3.73 -16.59 2.17
C ARG A 179 -4.66 -17.60 1.53
N GLU A 180 -5.71 -18.03 2.23
CA GLU A 180 -6.74 -18.90 1.65
C GLU A 180 -7.49 -18.18 0.52
N LEU A 181 -7.86 -16.91 0.73
CA LEU A 181 -8.48 -16.09 -0.31
C LEU A 181 -7.56 -15.93 -1.54
N PHE A 182 -6.27 -15.68 -1.32
CA PHE A 182 -5.29 -15.61 -2.41
C PHE A 182 -5.15 -16.94 -3.16
N SER A 183 -5.16 -18.07 -2.43
CA SER A 183 -5.13 -19.41 -3.03
C SER A 183 -6.37 -19.68 -3.87
N ASP A 184 -7.56 -19.28 -3.41
CA ASP A 184 -8.80 -19.40 -4.17
C ASP A 184 -8.76 -18.55 -5.45
N PHE A 185 -8.29 -17.30 -5.34
CA PHE A 185 -8.09 -16.41 -6.48
C PHE A 185 -7.12 -17.03 -7.50
N PHE A 186 -5.96 -17.52 -7.06
CA PHE A 186 -4.99 -18.21 -7.90
C PHE A 186 -5.62 -19.42 -8.62
N ALA A 187 -6.27 -20.31 -7.87
CA ALA A 187 -6.88 -21.52 -8.43
C ALA A 187 -7.97 -21.18 -9.45
N SER A 188 -8.73 -20.10 -9.23
CA SER A 188 -9.74 -19.62 -10.18
C SER A 188 -9.16 -19.18 -11.53
N LEU A 189 -7.93 -18.65 -11.52
CA LEU A 189 -7.20 -18.24 -12.72
C LEU A 189 -6.57 -19.44 -13.42
N PHE A 190 -5.72 -20.19 -12.71
CA PHE A 190 -4.84 -21.20 -13.29
C PHE A 190 -5.50 -22.58 -13.40
N GLY A 191 -6.51 -22.87 -12.58
CA GLY A 191 -7.20 -24.17 -12.58
C GLY A 191 -6.45 -25.29 -11.86
N TYR A 192 -5.44 -24.95 -11.06
CA TYR A 192 -4.72 -25.86 -10.16
C TYR A 192 -4.33 -25.15 -8.87
N ASP A 193 -3.87 -25.90 -7.87
CA ASP A 193 -3.65 -25.39 -6.52
C ASP A 193 -2.36 -24.55 -6.41
N LEU A 194 -2.40 -23.50 -5.58
CA LEU A 194 -1.23 -22.66 -5.30
C LEU A 194 -0.06 -23.46 -4.71
N ALA A 195 -0.34 -24.49 -3.91
CA ALA A 195 0.69 -25.38 -3.37
C ALA A 195 1.50 -26.08 -4.49
N GLN A 196 0.85 -26.42 -5.61
CA GLN A 196 1.54 -26.98 -6.77
C GLN A 196 2.42 -25.94 -7.46
N LEU A 197 1.97 -24.68 -7.58
CA LEU A 197 2.83 -23.59 -8.07
C LEU A 197 4.12 -23.51 -7.25
N ILE A 198 4.00 -23.45 -5.92
CA ILE A 198 5.14 -23.29 -5.01
C ILE A 198 6.10 -24.47 -5.11
N ALA A 199 5.57 -25.70 -5.19
CA ALA A 199 6.39 -26.90 -5.31
C ALA A 199 7.16 -26.98 -6.65
N ASP A 200 6.57 -26.50 -7.73
CA ASP A 200 7.13 -26.57 -9.08
C ASP A 200 8.02 -25.37 -9.44
N SER A 201 7.97 -24.29 -8.67
CA SER A 201 8.62 -23.03 -9.00
C SER A 201 10.03 -22.89 -8.41
N PRO A 202 10.92 -22.13 -9.06
CA PRO A 202 12.18 -21.73 -8.42
C PRO A 202 11.91 -20.82 -7.21
N ALA A 203 12.95 -20.58 -6.42
CA ALA A 203 12.87 -19.65 -5.31
C ALA A 203 12.44 -18.24 -5.78
N PRO A 204 11.46 -17.59 -5.12
CA PRO A 204 11.01 -16.23 -5.45
C PRO A 204 12.02 -15.19 -4.94
N THR A 205 13.09 -14.97 -5.72
CA THR A 205 14.27 -14.22 -5.29
C THR A 205 13.99 -12.75 -4.98
N ALA A 206 13.08 -12.11 -5.70
CA ALA A 206 12.77 -10.70 -5.48
C ALA A 206 11.98 -10.52 -4.18
N ALA A 207 10.96 -11.35 -3.96
CA ALA A 207 10.17 -11.35 -2.73
C ALA A 207 11.02 -11.75 -1.51
N GLN A 208 11.93 -12.72 -1.65
CA GLN A 208 12.89 -13.06 -0.59
C GLN A 208 13.82 -11.90 -0.24
N THR A 209 14.28 -11.15 -1.24
CA THR A 209 15.13 -9.97 -1.03
C THR A 209 14.37 -8.88 -0.29
N LEU A 210 13.15 -8.55 -0.75
CA LEU A 210 12.28 -7.59 -0.08
C LEU A 210 12.01 -8.00 1.37
N PHE A 211 11.66 -9.27 1.61
CA PHE A 211 11.44 -9.79 2.95
C PHE A 211 12.68 -9.61 3.85
N GLN A 212 13.86 -9.98 3.38
CA GLN A 212 15.10 -9.82 4.14
C GLN A 212 15.38 -8.35 4.48
N GLN A 213 15.11 -7.43 3.55
CA GLN A 213 15.25 -5.99 3.77
C GLN A 213 14.26 -5.48 4.82
N MET A 214 12.96 -5.81 4.69
CA MET A 214 11.93 -5.45 5.68
C MET A 214 12.34 -5.91 7.09
N MET A 215 12.73 -7.18 7.22
CA MET A 215 13.07 -7.76 8.52
C MET A 215 14.32 -7.12 9.14
N ARG A 216 15.35 -6.88 8.33
CA ARG A 216 16.56 -6.17 8.78
C ARG A 216 16.23 -4.76 9.24
N ASP A 217 15.48 -4.02 8.44
CA ASP A 217 15.25 -2.60 8.63
C ASP A 217 14.33 -2.36 9.83
N ILE A 218 13.22 -3.09 9.95
CA ILE A 218 12.31 -3.03 11.10
C ILE A 218 13.04 -3.39 12.40
N SER A 219 13.88 -4.44 12.39
CA SER A 219 14.56 -4.92 13.60
C SER A 219 15.69 -4.01 14.10
N SER A 220 16.24 -3.17 13.21
CA SER A 220 17.45 -2.38 13.49
C SER A 220 17.27 -0.87 13.33
N ALA A 221 16.05 -0.41 13.03
CA ALA A 221 15.76 0.97 12.64
C ALA A 221 16.61 1.45 11.44
N GLY A 222 16.76 0.60 10.43
CA GLY A 222 17.66 0.84 9.29
C GLY A 222 19.15 0.92 9.69
N GLY A 223 19.53 0.22 10.77
CA GLY A 223 20.88 0.24 11.34
C GLY A 223 21.28 1.55 12.05
N GLN A 224 20.34 2.46 12.30
CA GLN A 224 20.64 3.82 12.79
C GLN A 224 20.48 4.01 14.29
N SER A 225 19.76 3.12 14.99
CA SER A 225 19.48 3.32 16.41
C SER A 225 19.36 2.01 17.17
N ALA A 226 19.94 2.01 18.37
CA ALA A 226 19.75 0.97 19.38
C ALA A 226 18.69 1.37 20.42
N GLN A 227 18.16 2.59 20.38
CA GLN A 227 17.18 3.06 21.36
C GLN A 227 15.80 2.44 21.09
N PRO A 228 15.19 1.73 22.06
CA PRO A 228 13.95 0.98 21.79
C PRO A 228 12.80 1.85 21.27
N LEU A 229 12.64 3.08 21.77
CA LEU A 229 11.56 3.97 21.32
C LEU A 229 11.76 4.47 19.89
N GLU A 230 13.00 4.74 19.48
CA GLU A 230 13.31 5.07 18.08
C GLU A 230 13.13 3.85 17.17
N GLN A 231 13.50 2.65 17.62
CA GLN A 231 13.23 1.40 16.89
C GLN A 231 11.73 1.18 16.67
N ALA A 232 10.92 1.39 17.71
CA ALA A 232 9.47 1.33 17.59
C ALA A 232 8.91 2.42 16.66
N SER A 233 9.45 3.64 16.72
CA SER A 233 9.02 4.74 15.84
C SER A 233 9.37 4.47 14.38
N TYR A 234 10.54 3.88 14.12
CA TYR A 234 10.93 3.43 12.78
C TYR A 234 10.00 2.32 12.29
N ALA A 235 9.76 1.28 13.11
CA ALA A 235 8.87 0.18 12.75
C ALA A 235 7.44 0.67 12.45
N LEU A 236 6.92 1.62 13.23
CA LEU A 236 5.63 2.25 12.99
C LEU A 236 5.60 3.06 11.68
N GLY A 237 6.69 3.75 11.34
CA GLY A 237 6.80 4.42 10.03
C GLY A 237 6.88 3.45 8.86
N TYR A 238 7.55 2.30 9.05
CA TYR A 238 7.59 1.24 8.05
C TYR A 238 6.20 0.63 7.84
N ASN A 239 5.48 0.33 8.93
CA ASN A 239 4.09 -0.12 8.88
C ASN A 239 3.20 0.90 8.16
N LEU A 240 3.32 2.18 8.51
CA LEU A 240 2.53 3.25 7.88
C LEU A 240 2.71 3.26 6.36
N ALA A 241 3.95 3.08 5.87
CA ALA A 241 4.19 3.02 4.43
C ALA A 241 3.58 1.78 3.77
N ILE A 242 3.62 0.61 4.43
CA ILE A 242 2.99 -0.62 3.92
C ILE A 242 1.49 -0.40 3.71
N GLU A 243 0.78 0.00 4.77
CA GLU A 243 -0.69 0.18 4.73
C GLU A 243 -1.08 1.29 3.74
N TYR A 244 -0.33 2.39 3.70
CA TYR A 244 -0.62 3.49 2.79
C TYR A 244 -0.47 3.09 1.31
N LEU A 245 0.59 2.35 0.99
CA LEU A 245 0.85 1.91 -0.40
C LEU A 245 -0.03 0.73 -0.81
N ALA A 246 -0.52 -0.06 0.14
CA ALA A 246 -1.41 -1.17 -0.13
C ALA A 246 -2.72 -0.71 -0.79
N ASP A 247 -3.25 0.48 -0.47
CA ASP A 247 -4.49 0.99 -1.10
C ASP A 247 -4.29 1.16 -2.61
N TYR A 248 -3.17 1.79 -2.98
CA TYR A 248 -2.76 1.91 -4.37
C TYR A 248 -2.50 0.55 -5.02
N GLU A 249 -1.77 -0.33 -4.33
CA GLU A 249 -1.40 -1.65 -4.84
C GLU A 249 -2.63 -2.48 -5.19
N LYS A 250 -3.57 -2.61 -4.25
CA LYS A 250 -4.70 -3.54 -4.33
C LYS A 250 -5.81 -2.97 -5.22
N THR A 251 -6.09 -1.68 -5.13
CA THR A 251 -7.07 -1.02 -6.02
C THR A 251 -6.64 -1.11 -7.48
N TRP A 252 -5.38 -0.80 -7.79
CA TRP A 252 -4.90 -0.87 -9.17
C TRP A 252 -4.77 -2.30 -9.68
N MET A 253 -4.37 -3.24 -8.81
CA MET A 253 -4.30 -4.65 -9.16
C MET A 253 -5.70 -5.20 -9.49
N LEU A 254 -6.72 -4.88 -8.68
CA LEU A 254 -8.12 -5.24 -8.95
C LEU A 254 -8.59 -4.72 -10.32
N ASP A 255 -8.35 -3.45 -10.61
CA ASP A 255 -8.72 -2.85 -11.90
C ASP A 255 -7.99 -3.51 -13.08
N SER A 256 -6.70 -3.83 -12.92
CA SER A 256 -5.91 -4.50 -13.94
C SER A 256 -6.41 -5.92 -14.22
N PHE A 257 -6.71 -6.71 -13.17
CA PHE A 257 -7.24 -8.06 -13.35
C PHE A 257 -8.66 -8.07 -13.93
N ARG A 258 -9.52 -7.11 -13.56
CA ARG A 258 -10.85 -6.96 -14.20
C ARG A 258 -10.74 -6.67 -15.69
N GLN A 259 -9.75 -5.89 -16.12
CA GLN A 259 -9.48 -5.68 -17.54
C GLN A 259 -8.99 -6.96 -18.21
N LEU A 260 -8.09 -7.71 -17.58
CA LEU A 260 -7.66 -9.01 -18.11
C LEU A 260 -8.79 -10.03 -18.23
N ASP A 261 -9.69 -10.08 -17.25
CA ASP A 261 -10.87 -10.94 -17.32
C ASP A 261 -11.72 -10.64 -18.55
N SER A 262 -12.00 -9.36 -18.80
CA SER A 262 -12.79 -8.94 -19.97
C SER A 262 -12.13 -9.30 -21.31
N ARG A 263 -10.79 -9.37 -21.34
CA ARG A 263 -10.00 -9.56 -22.57
C ARG A 263 -9.58 -11.00 -22.80
N ILE A 264 -9.37 -11.77 -21.73
CA ILE A 264 -8.75 -13.10 -21.75
C ILE A 264 -9.64 -14.10 -21.01
N PHE A 265 -9.80 -13.95 -19.68
CA PHE A 265 -10.30 -15.05 -18.85
C PHE A 265 -11.78 -15.40 -19.11
N SER A 266 -12.63 -14.40 -19.32
CA SER A 266 -14.04 -14.61 -19.66
C SER A 266 -14.21 -15.36 -21.00
N GLY A 267 -13.36 -15.06 -22.00
CA GLY A 267 -13.33 -15.77 -23.28
C GLY A 267 -12.87 -17.22 -23.16
N LEU A 268 -12.09 -17.54 -22.11
CA LEU A 268 -11.68 -18.90 -21.76
C LEU A 268 -12.71 -19.61 -20.86
N GLY A 269 -13.83 -18.97 -20.52
CA GLY A 269 -14.86 -19.53 -19.64
C GLY A 269 -14.44 -19.65 -18.17
N LYS A 270 -13.37 -18.96 -17.77
CA LYS A 270 -12.91 -18.93 -16.37
C LYS A 270 -13.90 -18.14 -15.52
N LYS A 271 -14.09 -18.59 -14.27
CA LYS A 271 -14.91 -17.90 -13.26
C LYS A 271 -13.98 -17.44 -12.16
N ILE A 272 -13.57 -16.18 -12.22
CA ILE A 272 -12.57 -15.63 -11.30
C ILE A 272 -13.21 -15.40 -9.93
N ASP A 273 -12.50 -15.81 -8.87
CA ASP A 273 -12.87 -15.52 -7.49
C ASP A 273 -12.28 -14.16 -7.07
N TRP A 274 -13.11 -13.13 -7.10
CA TRP A 274 -12.69 -11.75 -6.86
C TRP A 274 -12.50 -11.40 -5.39
N ILE A 275 -12.93 -12.27 -4.46
CA ILE A 275 -13.04 -11.92 -3.05
C ILE A 275 -11.71 -11.40 -2.51
N PHE A 276 -10.60 -12.07 -2.80
CA PHE A 276 -9.27 -11.65 -2.35
C PHE A 276 -8.95 -10.20 -2.71
N LEU A 277 -9.13 -9.81 -3.97
CA LEU A 277 -8.81 -8.46 -4.44
C LEU A 277 -9.84 -7.42 -3.97
N GLU A 278 -11.11 -7.83 -3.83
CA GLU A 278 -12.18 -6.93 -3.38
C GLU A 278 -12.07 -6.60 -1.89
N VAL A 279 -11.79 -7.58 -1.01
CA VAL A 279 -11.63 -7.30 0.43
C VAL A 279 -10.43 -6.40 0.70
N HIS A 280 -9.32 -6.58 -0.04
CA HIS A 280 -8.17 -5.70 0.09
C HIS A 280 -8.48 -4.30 -0.47
N ALA A 281 -9.01 -4.19 -1.69
CA ALA A 281 -9.29 -2.88 -2.28
C ALA A 281 -10.37 -2.07 -1.52
N GLU A 282 -11.34 -2.74 -0.87
CA GLU A 282 -12.35 -2.06 -0.06
C GLU A 282 -11.92 -1.84 1.40
N GLY A 283 -11.09 -2.71 1.97
CA GLY A 283 -10.68 -2.69 3.38
C GLY A 283 -9.45 -1.84 3.70
N GLU A 284 -8.58 -1.59 2.72
CA GLU A 284 -7.26 -0.99 3.00
C GLU A 284 -7.31 0.43 3.57
N ALA A 285 -8.33 1.22 3.20
CA ALA A 285 -8.53 2.54 3.79
C ALA A 285 -8.77 2.49 5.31
N GLU A 286 -9.36 1.41 5.83
CA GLU A 286 -9.52 1.20 7.26
C GLU A 286 -8.21 0.73 7.91
N HIS A 287 -7.44 -0.15 7.25
CA HIS A 287 -6.12 -0.55 7.72
C HIS A 287 -5.16 0.63 7.86
N ALA A 288 -5.10 1.50 6.85
CA ALA A 288 -4.33 2.74 6.90
C ALA A 288 -4.74 3.63 8.08
N ALA A 289 -6.05 3.78 8.32
CA ALA A 289 -6.56 4.56 9.45
C ALA A 289 -6.20 3.95 10.82
N ILE A 290 -6.12 2.63 10.92
CA ILE A 290 -5.68 1.92 12.12
C ILE A 290 -4.16 2.09 12.31
N GLY A 291 -3.36 1.97 11.25
CA GLY A 291 -1.93 2.24 11.25
C GLY A 291 -1.59 3.69 11.67
N HIS A 292 -2.35 4.67 11.17
CA HIS A 292 -2.30 6.06 11.62
C HIS A 292 -2.46 6.18 13.13
N ALA A 293 -3.50 5.54 13.66
CA ALA A 293 -3.80 5.62 15.06
C ALA A 293 -2.67 5.00 15.91
N ALA A 294 -2.00 3.94 15.45
CA ALA A 294 -0.82 3.41 16.13
C ALA A 294 0.32 4.45 16.22
N VAL A 295 0.61 5.14 15.11
CA VAL A 295 1.61 6.22 15.05
C VAL A 295 1.24 7.37 16.00
N LEU A 296 0.00 7.85 15.93
CA LEU A 296 -0.51 8.98 16.73
C LEU A 296 -0.52 8.71 18.23
N ASN A 297 -0.57 7.45 18.66
CA ASN A 297 -0.54 7.10 20.08
C ASN A 297 0.86 7.07 20.68
N MET A 298 1.91 6.91 19.87
CA MET A 298 3.21 6.53 20.42
C MET A 298 4.39 7.36 19.93
N VAL A 299 4.37 7.84 18.69
CA VAL A 299 5.55 8.46 18.08
C VAL A 299 5.75 9.89 18.59
N PRO A 300 6.88 10.19 19.27
CA PRO A 300 7.24 11.56 19.62
C PRO A 300 7.45 12.43 18.38
N THR A 301 7.13 13.72 18.45
CA THR A 301 7.33 14.67 17.33
C THR A 301 8.79 14.72 16.88
N GLU A 302 9.74 14.57 17.81
CA GLU A 302 11.18 14.51 17.51
C GLU A 302 11.59 13.31 16.65
N HIS A 303 10.77 12.26 16.59
CA HIS A 303 11.02 11.07 15.77
C HIS A 303 10.43 11.16 14.36
N ILE A 304 9.86 12.29 13.94
CA ILE A 304 9.40 12.50 12.55
C ILE A 304 10.48 12.15 11.51
N PRO A 305 11.76 12.56 11.66
CA PRO A 305 12.82 12.14 10.72
C PRO A 305 13.04 10.63 10.67
N THR A 306 12.84 9.93 11.79
CA THR A 306 12.94 8.46 11.87
C THR A 306 11.79 7.79 11.14
N VAL A 307 10.55 8.28 11.31
CA VAL A 307 9.38 7.80 10.57
C VAL A 307 9.54 8.01 9.07
N ARG A 308 9.91 9.24 8.65
CA ARG A 308 10.16 9.56 7.23
C ARG A 308 11.17 8.61 6.60
N ARG A 309 12.28 8.34 7.29
CA ARG A 309 13.31 7.43 6.81
C ARG A 309 12.75 6.02 6.63
N ALA A 310 12.00 5.50 7.60
CA ALA A 310 11.38 4.18 7.49
C ALA A 310 10.45 4.07 6.28
N MET A 311 9.64 5.12 6.04
CA MET A 311 8.75 5.17 4.89
C MET A 311 9.53 5.20 3.56
N ALA A 312 10.60 5.99 3.49
CA ALA A 312 11.46 6.04 2.31
C ALA A 312 12.23 4.73 2.05
N ASP A 313 12.65 4.03 3.11
CA ASP A 313 13.29 2.72 2.99
C ASP A 313 12.30 1.68 2.42
N HIS A 314 11.06 1.66 2.93
CA HIS A 314 10.02 0.80 2.37
C HIS A 314 9.69 1.17 0.91
N ASP A 315 9.50 2.46 0.60
CA ASP A 315 9.23 2.95 -0.76
C ASP A 315 10.28 2.45 -1.77
N ARG A 316 11.57 2.56 -1.41
CA ARG A 316 12.69 2.09 -2.23
C ARG A 316 12.62 0.58 -2.48
N ASP A 317 12.47 -0.20 -1.41
CA ASP A 317 12.55 -1.66 -1.49
C ASP A 317 11.30 -2.24 -2.20
N PHE A 318 10.14 -1.67 -1.94
CA PHE A 318 8.89 -2.01 -2.61
C PHE A 318 8.94 -1.63 -4.11
N ALA A 319 9.51 -0.47 -4.46
CA ALA A 319 9.74 -0.09 -5.85
C ALA A 319 10.67 -1.08 -6.58
N ALA A 320 11.72 -1.56 -5.91
CA ALA A 320 12.63 -2.54 -6.48
C ALA A 320 11.91 -3.86 -6.79
N PHE A 321 11.07 -4.33 -5.86
CA PHE A 321 10.23 -5.51 -6.06
C PHE A 321 9.26 -5.34 -7.24
N TYR A 322 8.48 -4.25 -7.29
CA TYR A 322 7.51 -4.04 -8.37
C TYR A 322 8.14 -3.81 -9.74
N ASN A 323 9.32 -3.17 -9.80
CA ASN A 323 10.06 -3.08 -11.05
C ASN A 323 10.52 -4.46 -11.53
N HIS A 324 10.97 -5.31 -10.63
CA HIS A 324 11.36 -6.68 -10.97
C HIS A 324 10.18 -7.49 -11.52
N VAL A 325 9.04 -7.52 -10.83
CA VAL A 325 7.88 -8.26 -11.33
C VAL A 325 7.28 -7.64 -12.60
N ALA A 326 7.44 -6.33 -12.82
CA ALA A 326 7.12 -5.71 -14.11
C ALA A 326 8.08 -6.16 -15.22
N ASP A 327 9.39 -6.27 -14.95
CA ASP A 327 10.36 -6.81 -15.92
C ASP A 327 10.01 -8.25 -16.34
N MET A 328 9.53 -9.08 -15.40
CA MET A 328 9.03 -10.44 -15.69
C MET A 328 7.81 -10.42 -16.63
N LEU A 329 6.83 -9.56 -16.35
CA LEU A 329 5.64 -9.40 -17.21
C LEU A 329 5.99 -8.91 -18.62
N GLU A 330 7.01 -8.04 -18.72
CA GLU A 330 7.49 -7.47 -19.97
C GLU A 330 8.45 -8.42 -20.73
N GLY A 331 8.85 -9.54 -20.13
CA GLY A 331 9.79 -10.52 -20.72
C GLY A 331 11.21 -9.98 -20.85
N LYS A 332 11.63 -9.11 -19.92
CA LYS A 332 12.98 -8.52 -19.89
C LYS A 332 14.00 -9.35 -19.12
N ILE A 333 13.54 -10.31 -18.33
CA ILE A 333 14.35 -11.22 -17.50
C ILE A 333 13.82 -12.65 -17.54
#